data_AF-A0A1S9AUB8-F1
#
_entry.id   AF-A0A1S9AUB8-F1
#
_cell.length_a   1.000
_cell.length_b   1.000
_cell.length_c   1.000
_cell.angle_alpha   90.00
_cell.angle_beta   90.00
_cell.angle_gamma   90.00
#
_symmetry.space_group_name_H-M   'P 1'
#
loop_
_entity.id
_entity.type
_entity.pdbx_description
1 polymer ?
#
loop_
_entity_poly.entity_id
_entity_poly.type
_entity_poly.pdbx_seq_one_letter_code
_entity_poly.pdbx_strand_id
1 'polypeptide(L)'
;MKLPFLVFAPLLVGFAMTAHAQQAAKPEDTEVWQPVPKTVAGKLQATPPPKGAIVLFSGQDLREWVSAADRTQPARWQVADGLLTVDKTVGNIETRRTFTNYRLHLEWRVPAGITGKAQARGNSGVFLASLGPGDVGYELQVLDSYQNPTYVNGMAGSIYKQLIPRANPARKPGEWQSYDVQWTAPTFKPDGALQTPARVTVKFNGVVVQNNVALAGPTLYIGQPHYQAHGPSPIKLQAHGDPSEPISFRNIWVQEQ
;
A
#
# COMPACT_ATOMS: atom_id res chain seq x y z
N MET A 1 -17.01 -4.28 89.36
CA MET A 1 -17.95 -4.71 88.30
C MET A 1 -17.16 -4.73 86.99
N LYS A 2 -17.05 -5.90 86.35
CA LYS A 2 -16.03 -6.22 85.33
C LYS A 2 -16.28 -5.47 84.00
N LEU A 3 -15.25 -4.82 83.47
CA LEU A 3 -15.22 -4.16 82.16
C LEU A 3 -14.88 -5.22 81.08
N PRO A 4 -15.64 -5.36 79.98
CA PRO A 4 -15.36 -6.37 78.97
C PRO A 4 -14.28 -5.89 77.99
N PHE A 5 -13.28 -6.75 77.74
CA PHE A 5 -12.29 -6.58 76.68
C PHE A 5 -12.95 -6.76 75.30
N LEU A 6 -12.88 -5.73 74.46
CA LEU A 6 -13.22 -5.81 73.03
C LEU A 6 -11.98 -6.26 72.24
N VAL A 7 -12.08 -7.43 71.60
CA VAL A 7 -11.08 -7.96 70.67
C VAL A 7 -11.32 -7.33 69.30
N PHE A 8 -10.36 -6.52 68.83
CA PHE A 8 -10.35 -5.98 67.47
C PHE A 8 -9.73 -7.02 66.51
N ALA A 9 -10.52 -7.57 65.59
CA ALA A 9 -10.02 -8.36 64.48
C ALA A 9 -9.64 -7.42 63.32
N PRO A 10 -8.41 -7.46 62.77
CA PRO A 10 -8.06 -6.64 61.63
C PRO A 10 -8.64 -7.26 60.35
N LEU A 11 -9.50 -6.51 59.67
CA LEU A 11 -10.00 -6.83 58.34
C LEU A 11 -8.86 -6.67 57.32
N LEU A 12 -8.31 -7.78 56.82
CA LEU A 12 -7.39 -7.76 55.67
C LEU A 12 -8.20 -7.48 54.40
N VAL A 13 -8.15 -6.24 53.92
CA VAL A 13 -8.66 -5.87 52.59
C VAL A 13 -7.59 -6.23 51.56
N GLY A 14 -7.77 -7.37 50.88
CA GLY A 14 -6.95 -7.75 49.74
C GLY A 14 -7.25 -6.86 48.54
N PHE A 15 -6.34 -5.96 48.18
CA PHE A 15 -6.36 -5.27 46.89
C PHE A 15 -5.98 -6.26 45.78
N ALA A 16 -6.97 -6.78 45.08
CA ALA A 16 -6.73 -7.50 43.82
C ALA A 16 -6.39 -6.46 42.74
N MET A 17 -5.09 -6.28 42.47
CA MET A 17 -4.65 -5.56 41.26
C MET A 17 -4.96 -6.44 40.05
N THR A 18 -6.08 -6.18 39.39
CA THR A 18 -6.35 -6.73 38.06
C THR A 18 -5.51 -5.96 37.05
N ALA A 19 -4.33 -6.51 36.74
CA ALA A 19 -3.55 -6.05 35.60
C ALA A 19 -4.37 -6.28 34.32
N HIS A 20 -4.99 -5.22 33.80
CA HIS A 20 -5.54 -5.23 32.45
C HIS A 20 -4.36 -5.31 31.49
N ALA A 21 -4.03 -6.52 31.02
CA ALA A 21 -3.14 -6.69 29.89
C ALA A 21 -3.78 -5.98 28.70
N GLN A 22 -3.18 -4.86 28.27
CA GLN A 22 -3.62 -4.11 27.10
C GLN A 22 -3.44 -5.03 25.89
N GLN A 23 -4.56 -5.50 25.33
CA GLN A 23 -4.54 -6.47 24.24
C GLN A 23 -3.84 -5.83 23.03
N ALA A 24 -2.83 -6.51 22.47
CA ALA A 24 -2.09 -5.99 21.34
C ALA A 24 -3.03 -5.77 20.14
N ALA A 25 -2.87 -4.62 19.47
CA ALA A 25 -3.65 -4.26 18.29
C ALA A 25 -3.46 -5.30 17.18
N LYS A 26 -4.55 -5.63 16.48
CA LYS A 26 -4.58 -6.62 15.41
C LYS A 26 -4.82 -5.94 14.05
N PRO A 27 -4.45 -6.59 12.94
CA PRO A 27 -4.73 -6.05 11.61
C PRO A 27 -6.22 -5.75 11.38
N GLU A 28 -7.10 -6.62 11.87
CA GLU A 28 -8.55 -6.58 11.66
C GLU A 28 -9.20 -5.34 12.31
N ASP A 29 -8.57 -4.76 13.33
CA ASP A 29 -9.09 -3.58 14.05
C ASP A 29 -9.24 -2.34 13.15
N THR A 30 -8.59 -2.35 11.99
CA THR A 30 -8.61 -1.26 11.00
C THR A 30 -9.21 -1.67 9.67
N GLU A 31 -9.74 -2.90 9.55
CA GLU A 31 -10.40 -3.36 8.34
C GLU A 31 -11.83 -2.83 8.23
N VAL A 32 -12.17 -2.30 7.06
CA VAL A 32 -13.53 -1.86 6.76
C VAL A 32 -14.11 -2.80 5.71
N TRP A 33 -15.28 -3.38 5.95
CA TRP A 33 -15.90 -4.34 5.04
C TRP A 33 -17.09 -3.78 4.25
N GLN A 34 -17.67 -2.67 4.69
CA GLN A 34 -18.86 -2.06 4.09
C GLN A 34 -18.80 -0.53 4.19
N PRO A 35 -19.47 0.21 3.27
CA PRO A 35 -20.16 -0.31 2.09
C PRO A 35 -19.18 -0.78 1.00
N VAL A 36 -19.52 -1.85 0.28
CA VAL A 36 -18.74 -2.31 -0.88
C VAL A 36 -18.83 -1.30 -2.03
N PRO A 37 -17.70 -0.81 -2.57
CA PRO A 37 -17.69 0.07 -3.73
C PRO A 37 -18.40 -0.55 -4.94
N LYS A 38 -19.22 0.26 -5.62
CA LYS A 38 -19.95 -0.18 -6.81
C LYS A 38 -18.98 -0.60 -7.90
N THR A 39 -19.22 -1.76 -8.51
CA THR A 39 -18.52 -2.18 -9.73
C THR A 39 -18.96 -1.33 -10.91
N VAL A 40 -17.99 -0.82 -11.67
CA VAL A 40 -18.21 -0.02 -12.88
C VAL A 40 -17.35 -0.55 -14.02
N ALA A 41 -17.72 -0.26 -15.26
CA ALA A 41 -16.92 -0.66 -16.41
C ALA A 41 -15.63 0.17 -16.48
N GLY A 42 -14.49 -0.46 -16.22
CA GLY A 42 -13.17 0.13 -16.45
C GLY A 42 -12.70 -0.03 -17.89
N LYS A 43 -11.99 0.97 -18.41
CA LYS A 43 -11.31 0.90 -19.71
C LYS A 43 -9.82 1.14 -19.52
N LEU A 44 -8.98 0.19 -19.96
CA LEU A 44 -7.53 0.37 -19.96
C LEU A 44 -7.15 1.70 -20.60
N GLN A 45 -6.35 2.46 -19.87
CA GLN A 45 -5.63 3.60 -20.40
C GLN A 45 -4.21 3.11 -20.66
N ALA A 46 -3.83 2.98 -21.93
CA ALA A 46 -2.45 2.69 -22.30
C ALA A 46 -1.77 4.02 -22.64
N THR A 47 -1.40 4.77 -21.60
CA THR A 47 -0.88 6.14 -21.77
C THR A 47 0.61 6.05 -22.07
N PRO A 48 1.09 6.50 -23.25
CA PRO A 48 2.53 6.54 -23.52
C PRO A 48 3.22 7.59 -22.65
N PRO A 49 4.53 7.43 -22.37
CA PRO A 49 5.28 8.43 -21.63
C PRO A 49 5.25 9.78 -22.36
N PRO A 50 4.86 10.89 -21.69
CA PRO A 50 4.97 12.21 -22.30
C PRO A 50 6.43 12.61 -22.50
N LYS A 51 6.67 13.61 -23.34
CA LYS A 51 8.02 14.17 -23.53
C LYS A 51 8.61 14.60 -22.18
N GLY A 52 9.83 14.15 -21.90
CA GLY A 52 10.54 14.45 -20.64
C GLY A 52 10.17 13.55 -19.47
N ALA A 53 9.28 12.57 -19.64
CA ALA A 53 9.05 11.55 -18.62
C ALA A 53 10.25 10.60 -18.51
N ILE A 54 10.52 10.15 -17.29
CA ILE A 54 11.45 9.07 -17.01
C ILE A 54 10.71 7.75 -17.23
N VAL A 55 11.19 6.95 -18.19
CA VAL A 55 10.66 5.60 -18.42
C VAL A 55 11.29 4.65 -17.41
N LEU A 56 10.50 4.25 -16.41
CA LEU A 56 10.93 3.33 -15.36
C LEU A 56 10.98 1.88 -15.86
N PHE A 57 10.13 1.50 -16.81
CA PHE A 57 10.20 0.19 -17.46
C PHE A 57 9.66 0.24 -18.88
N SER A 58 10.51 -0.11 -19.85
CA SER A 58 10.22 -0.11 -21.29
C SER A 58 10.01 -1.51 -21.87
N GLY A 59 10.08 -2.56 -21.05
CA GLY A 59 10.03 -3.96 -21.52
C GLY A 59 11.39 -4.64 -21.70
N GLN A 60 12.51 -3.94 -21.47
CA GLN A 60 13.84 -4.43 -21.80
C GLN A 60 14.67 -4.85 -20.57
N ASP A 61 14.75 -3.97 -19.57
CA ASP A 61 15.64 -4.16 -18.43
C ASP A 61 15.11 -3.48 -17.16
N LEU A 62 15.80 -3.72 -16.05
CA LEU A 62 15.50 -3.17 -14.72
C LEU A 62 16.48 -2.06 -14.30
N ARG A 63 17.06 -1.31 -15.25
CA ARG A 63 18.12 -0.33 -14.92
C ARG A 63 17.66 0.78 -13.99
N GLU A 64 16.38 1.17 -14.02
CA GLU A 64 15.83 2.19 -13.12
C GLU A 64 15.46 1.61 -11.73
N TRP A 65 15.67 0.31 -11.50
CA TRP A 65 15.27 -0.40 -10.29
C TRP A 65 16.45 -1.04 -9.55
N VAL A 66 16.28 -1.17 -8.24
CA VAL A 66 17.16 -1.88 -7.29
C VAL A 66 16.32 -2.75 -6.36
N SER A 67 16.98 -3.65 -5.63
CA SER A 67 16.32 -4.35 -4.51
C SER A 67 15.95 -3.33 -3.41
N ALA A 68 14.73 -3.44 -2.87
CA ALA A 68 14.31 -2.60 -1.74
C ALA A 68 14.85 -3.13 -0.39
N ALA A 69 15.31 -4.37 -0.33
CA ALA A 69 15.99 -4.92 0.85
C ALA A 69 17.45 -4.46 0.95
N ASP A 70 18.12 -4.30 -0.20
CA ASP A 70 19.47 -3.78 -0.31
C ASP A 70 19.63 -3.00 -1.62
N ARG A 71 19.63 -1.66 -1.52
CA ARG A 71 19.72 -0.76 -2.68
C ARG A 71 21.04 -0.84 -3.45
N THR A 72 22.07 -1.48 -2.89
CA THR A 72 23.33 -1.74 -3.61
C THR A 72 23.20 -2.89 -4.61
N GLN A 73 22.17 -3.72 -4.47
CA GLN A 73 21.91 -4.87 -5.33
C GLN A 73 20.95 -4.53 -6.48
N PRO A 74 21.13 -5.14 -7.66
CA PRO A 74 20.17 -4.99 -8.75
C PRO A 74 18.81 -5.60 -8.38
N ALA A 75 17.74 -5.06 -8.95
CA ALA A 75 16.43 -5.71 -8.94
C ALA A 75 16.50 -7.01 -9.77
N ARG A 76 15.83 -8.07 -9.29
CA ARG A 76 15.94 -9.44 -9.86
C ARG A 76 14.60 -10.05 -10.27
N TRP A 77 13.56 -9.22 -10.41
CA TRP A 77 12.30 -9.66 -11.00
C TRP A 77 12.50 -10.08 -12.46
N GLN A 78 11.59 -10.92 -12.96
CA GLN A 78 11.75 -11.57 -14.26
C GLN A 78 11.34 -10.61 -15.38
N VAL A 79 12.23 -10.41 -16.36
CA VAL A 79 11.93 -9.65 -17.58
C VAL A 79 11.88 -10.60 -18.76
N ALA A 80 10.70 -10.71 -19.39
CA ALA A 80 10.47 -11.54 -20.57
C ALA A 80 9.30 -10.97 -21.39
N ASP A 81 9.39 -11.04 -22.72
CA ASP A 81 8.32 -10.62 -23.65
C ASP A 81 7.79 -9.19 -23.42
N GLY A 82 8.66 -8.27 -23.02
CA GLY A 82 8.29 -6.88 -22.71
C GLY A 82 7.59 -6.70 -21.36
N LEU A 83 7.55 -7.74 -20.52
CA LEU A 83 6.85 -7.76 -19.24
C LEU A 83 7.84 -7.83 -18.08
N LEU A 84 7.47 -7.18 -16.98
CA LEU A 84 8.14 -7.29 -15.69
C LEU A 84 7.28 -8.13 -14.75
N THR A 85 7.65 -9.38 -14.49
CA THR A 85 6.88 -10.29 -13.63
C THR A 85 7.48 -10.36 -12.24
N VAL A 86 6.62 -10.24 -11.22
CA VAL A 86 7.00 -10.30 -9.80
C VAL A 86 7.74 -11.60 -9.52
N ASP A 87 8.87 -11.53 -8.82
CA ASP A 87 9.49 -12.69 -8.19
C ASP A 87 9.33 -12.55 -6.67
N LYS A 88 8.43 -13.36 -6.11
CA LYS A 88 8.10 -13.35 -4.67
C LYS A 88 9.27 -13.79 -3.79
N THR A 89 10.24 -14.52 -4.33
CA THR A 89 11.37 -15.07 -3.56
C THR A 89 12.49 -14.05 -3.34
N VAL A 90 12.58 -13.03 -4.20
CA VAL A 90 13.62 -11.98 -4.11
C VAL A 90 13.14 -10.71 -3.41
N GLY A 91 11.83 -10.57 -3.20
CA GLY A 91 11.22 -9.46 -2.47
C GLY A 91 10.97 -8.20 -3.30
N ASN A 92 10.67 -7.11 -2.59
CA ASN A 92 10.27 -5.82 -3.17
C ASN A 92 11.40 -5.20 -4.01
N ILE A 93 11.03 -4.46 -5.06
CA ILE A 93 11.94 -3.64 -5.85
C ILE A 93 11.54 -2.17 -5.75
N GLU A 94 12.50 -1.26 -5.89
CA GLU A 94 12.21 0.16 -5.86
C GLU A 94 13.09 0.95 -6.82
N THR A 95 12.66 2.15 -7.17
CA THR A 95 13.40 3.00 -8.10
C THR A 95 14.75 3.42 -7.51
N ARG A 96 15.76 3.52 -8.36
CA ARG A 96 17.06 4.12 -8.00
C ARG A 96 16.87 5.57 -7.60
N ARG A 97 16.05 6.29 -8.37
CA ARG A 97 15.70 7.69 -8.17
C ARG A 97 14.73 7.84 -7.00
N THR A 98 14.72 9.03 -6.43
CA THR A 98 13.76 9.47 -5.42
C THR A 98 12.97 10.64 -5.98
N PHE A 99 11.73 10.78 -5.52
CA PHE A 99 10.79 11.76 -6.05
C PHE A 99 10.04 12.47 -4.92
N THR A 100 9.56 13.67 -5.20
CA THR A 100 8.60 14.39 -4.35
C THR A 100 7.25 14.43 -5.03
N ASN A 101 7.00 15.38 -5.92
CA ASN A 101 5.74 15.55 -6.62
C ASN A 101 5.86 15.01 -8.04
N TYR A 102 4.90 14.20 -8.46
CA TYR A 102 4.98 13.59 -9.79
C TYR A 102 3.62 13.10 -10.30
N ARG A 103 3.61 12.82 -11.61
CA ARG A 103 2.63 11.97 -12.28
C ARG A 103 3.26 10.63 -12.59
N LEU A 104 2.54 9.56 -12.32
CA LEU A 104 2.97 8.18 -12.57
C LEU A 104 1.91 7.47 -13.42
N HIS A 105 2.38 6.68 -14.37
CA HIS A 105 1.57 5.70 -15.07
C HIS A 105 2.20 4.32 -14.91
N LEU A 106 1.34 3.31 -14.73
CA LEU A 106 1.75 1.91 -14.81
C LEU A 106 0.58 1.04 -15.23
N GLU A 107 0.91 -0.06 -15.91
CA GLU A 107 -0.04 -1.12 -16.23
C GLU A 107 0.35 -2.40 -15.48
N TRP A 108 -0.64 -3.13 -14.98
CA TRP A 108 -0.43 -4.45 -14.37
C TRP A 108 -1.45 -5.46 -14.86
N ARG A 109 -1.12 -6.74 -14.76
CA ARG A 109 -1.97 -7.85 -15.17
C ARG A 109 -1.90 -8.96 -14.15
N VAL A 110 -3.07 -9.36 -13.69
CA VAL A 110 -3.27 -10.61 -12.95
C VAL A 110 -3.37 -11.75 -13.97
N PRO A 111 -2.67 -12.88 -13.84
CA PRO A 111 -2.74 -13.99 -14.79
C PRO A 111 -4.14 -14.62 -14.84
N ALA A 112 -4.56 -15.12 -16.02
CA ALA A 112 -5.93 -15.64 -16.23
C ALA A 112 -6.29 -16.83 -15.31
N GLY A 113 -5.30 -17.62 -14.89
CA GLY A 113 -5.46 -18.76 -14.00
C GLY A 113 -5.24 -18.47 -12.51
N ILE A 114 -5.29 -17.19 -12.10
CA ILE A 114 -4.99 -16.78 -10.72
C ILE A 114 -5.84 -17.53 -9.67
N THR A 115 -5.17 -17.99 -8.63
CA THR A 115 -5.76 -18.69 -7.48
C THR A 115 -5.68 -17.83 -6.21
N GLY A 116 -6.37 -18.29 -5.15
CA GLY A 116 -6.45 -17.58 -3.87
C GLY A 116 -7.69 -16.70 -3.72
N LYS A 117 -7.78 -16.01 -2.59
CA LYS A 117 -8.93 -15.20 -2.16
C LYS A 117 -8.48 -13.99 -1.33
N ALA A 118 -9.33 -12.97 -1.24
CA ALA A 118 -9.09 -11.74 -0.50
C ALA A 118 -7.70 -11.16 -0.81
N GLN A 119 -6.92 -10.81 0.22
CA GLN A 119 -5.55 -10.29 0.11
C GLN A 119 -4.50 -11.30 -0.38
N ALA A 120 -4.86 -12.57 -0.58
CA ALA A 120 -3.95 -13.61 -1.06
C ALA A 120 -4.29 -14.05 -2.50
N ARG A 121 -4.70 -13.10 -3.35
CA ARG A 121 -5.07 -13.32 -4.75
C ARG A 121 -4.52 -12.19 -5.63
N GLY A 122 -3.32 -12.39 -6.18
CA GLY A 122 -2.65 -11.42 -7.05
C GLY A 122 -2.29 -10.12 -6.31
N ASN A 123 -1.85 -10.22 -5.05
CA ASN A 123 -1.50 -9.08 -4.21
C ASN A 123 -0.12 -8.53 -4.55
N SER A 124 -0.05 -7.21 -4.64
CA SER A 124 1.15 -6.39 -4.77
C SER A 124 0.77 -4.97 -4.32
N GLY A 125 1.65 -4.01 -4.49
CA GLY A 125 1.41 -2.64 -4.08
C GLY A 125 2.32 -1.70 -4.84
N VAL A 126 1.83 -0.50 -5.10
CA VAL A 126 2.62 0.62 -5.61
C VAL A 126 2.80 1.60 -4.45
N PHE A 127 3.97 1.57 -3.83
CA PHE A 127 4.33 2.52 -2.80
C PHE A 127 4.76 3.82 -3.45
N LEU A 128 3.92 4.85 -3.31
CA LEU A 128 4.12 6.19 -3.90
C LEU A 128 5.30 6.94 -3.25
N ALA A 129 5.66 6.54 -2.03
CA ALA A 129 6.92 6.85 -1.40
C ALA A 129 7.33 5.66 -0.53
N SER A 130 8.43 4.99 -0.91
CA SER A 130 9.09 3.95 -0.12
C SER A 130 9.89 4.61 1.01
N LEU A 131 9.62 4.23 2.25
CA LEU A 131 10.32 4.79 3.42
C LEU A 131 11.31 3.81 4.06
N GLY A 132 11.49 2.64 3.45
CA GLY A 132 12.44 1.63 3.91
C GLY A 132 12.13 0.23 3.38
N PRO A 133 12.87 -0.78 3.89
CA PRO A 133 12.67 -2.19 3.58
C PRO A 133 11.28 -2.69 3.94
N GLY A 134 10.91 -3.85 3.43
CA GLY A 134 9.57 -4.41 3.61
C GLY A 134 8.49 -3.47 3.06
N ASP A 135 7.38 -3.36 3.77
CA ASP A 135 6.16 -2.68 3.29
C ASP A 135 5.93 -1.33 3.97
N VAL A 136 7.02 -0.60 4.26
CA VAL A 136 6.94 0.74 4.85
C VAL A 136 6.83 1.80 3.74
N GLY A 137 5.78 2.60 3.77
CA GLY A 137 5.58 3.71 2.84
C GLY A 137 4.10 4.03 2.60
N TYR A 138 3.80 4.65 1.47
CA TYR A 138 2.43 5.05 1.09
C TYR A 138 1.90 4.15 -0.02
N GLU A 139 1.18 3.10 0.35
CA GLU A 139 0.74 2.07 -0.59
C GLU A 139 -0.57 2.43 -1.30
N LEU A 140 -0.51 2.51 -2.63
CA LEU A 140 -1.64 2.34 -3.53
C LEU A 140 -1.78 0.86 -3.85
N GLN A 141 -2.90 0.28 -3.43
CA GLN A 141 -3.06 -1.17 -3.44
C GLN A 141 -3.21 -1.76 -4.84
N VAL A 142 -2.54 -2.89 -5.10
CA VAL A 142 -2.68 -3.71 -6.31
C VAL A 142 -3.18 -5.10 -5.92
N LEU A 143 -4.36 -5.46 -6.42
CA LEU A 143 -4.97 -6.74 -6.08
C LEU A 143 -5.86 -7.22 -7.24
N ASP A 144 -6.08 -8.53 -7.35
CA ASP A 144 -7.22 -9.01 -8.14
C ASP A 144 -8.51 -8.67 -7.41
N SER A 145 -9.15 -7.57 -7.80
CA SER A 145 -10.46 -7.14 -7.26
C SER A 145 -11.63 -7.48 -8.18
N TYR A 146 -11.43 -8.35 -9.19
CA TYR A 146 -12.51 -8.86 -10.03
C TYR A 146 -13.16 -10.07 -9.36
N GLN A 147 -14.39 -9.91 -8.88
CA GLN A 147 -15.16 -10.97 -8.21
C GLN A 147 -14.42 -11.62 -7.01
N ASN A 148 -13.58 -10.84 -6.30
CA ASN A 148 -12.81 -11.28 -5.15
C ASN A 148 -13.10 -10.36 -3.93
N PRO A 149 -14.02 -10.73 -3.03
CA PRO A 149 -14.32 -9.95 -1.83
C PRO A 149 -13.12 -9.87 -0.87
N THR A 150 -12.91 -8.68 -0.31
CA THR A 150 -11.94 -8.38 0.76
C THR A 150 -12.42 -7.15 1.53
N TYR A 151 -11.77 -6.78 2.63
CA TYR A 151 -11.98 -5.48 3.26
C TYR A 151 -11.72 -4.34 2.27
N VAL A 152 -12.68 -3.43 2.15
CA VAL A 152 -12.81 -2.43 1.09
C VAL A 152 -11.77 -1.32 1.18
N ASN A 153 -11.19 -1.07 2.34
CA ASN A 153 -10.04 -0.17 2.48
C ASN A 153 -8.69 -0.84 2.10
N GLY A 154 -8.68 -2.11 1.70
CA GLY A 154 -7.50 -2.82 1.18
C GLY A 154 -7.72 -3.51 -0.16
N MET A 155 -8.74 -3.13 -0.92
CA MET A 155 -8.93 -3.61 -2.29
C MET A 155 -8.14 -2.77 -3.30
N ALA A 156 -8.03 -3.22 -4.56
CA ALA A 156 -7.32 -2.46 -5.59
C ALA A 156 -7.89 -1.03 -5.73
N GLY A 157 -6.99 -0.05 -5.73
CA GLY A 157 -7.31 1.37 -5.85
C GLY A 157 -7.52 2.07 -4.50
N SER A 158 -7.47 1.32 -3.39
CA SER A 158 -7.41 1.91 -2.06
C SER A 158 -6.04 2.53 -1.81
N ILE A 159 -6.00 3.56 -0.95
CA ILE A 159 -4.78 3.85 -0.21
C ILE A 159 -4.84 2.94 1.02
N TYR A 160 -3.94 1.96 1.07
CA TYR A 160 -4.09 0.75 1.88
C TYR A 160 -4.44 1.06 3.35
N LYS A 161 -5.55 0.47 3.80
CA LYS A 161 -6.20 0.64 5.10
C LYS A 161 -6.59 2.07 5.50
N GLN A 162 -6.35 3.08 4.66
CA GLN A 162 -6.74 4.47 4.93
C GLN A 162 -7.99 4.89 4.16
N LEU A 163 -8.00 4.70 2.84
CA LEU A 163 -9.02 5.29 1.95
C LEU A 163 -9.60 4.27 1.00
N ILE A 164 -10.92 4.07 1.08
CA ILE A 164 -11.70 3.18 0.21
C ILE A 164 -11.78 3.80 -1.20
N PRO A 165 -11.59 3.03 -2.30
CA PRO A 165 -11.78 3.55 -3.65
C PRO A 165 -13.25 3.86 -3.89
N ARG A 166 -13.54 4.95 -4.62
CA ARG A 166 -14.92 5.39 -4.92
C ARG A 166 -15.72 4.39 -5.76
N ALA A 167 -15.07 3.52 -6.50
CA ALA A 167 -15.67 2.49 -7.34
C ALA A 167 -14.67 1.35 -7.57
N ASN A 168 -15.16 0.21 -8.04
CA ASN A 168 -14.34 -0.91 -8.51
C ASN A 168 -14.40 -1.02 -10.04
N PRO A 169 -13.40 -0.49 -10.77
CA PRO A 169 -13.31 -0.60 -12.22
C PRO A 169 -12.41 -1.77 -12.68
N ALA A 170 -12.14 -2.75 -11.81
CA ALA A 170 -11.24 -3.86 -12.13
C ALA A 170 -11.76 -4.69 -13.30
N ARG A 171 -10.85 -4.99 -14.25
CA ARG A 171 -11.08 -5.92 -15.34
C ARG A 171 -10.76 -7.36 -14.92
N LYS A 172 -11.26 -8.34 -15.68
CA LYS A 172 -11.04 -9.78 -15.37
C LYS A 172 -9.56 -10.19 -15.48
N PRO A 173 -9.13 -11.24 -14.77
CA PRO A 173 -7.79 -11.81 -14.93
C PRO A 173 -7.46 -12.14 -16.39
N GLY A 174 -6.18 -11.98 -16.75
CA GLY A 174 -5.67 -12.03 -18.12
C GLY A 174 -5.72 -10.69 -18.85
N GLU A 175 -6.57 -9.75 -18.41
CA GLU A 175 -6.61 -8.40 -18.97
C GLU A 175 -5.68 -7.43 -18.22
N TRP A 176 -5.15 -6.46 -18.95
CA TRP A 176 -4.35 -5.38 -18.38
C TRP A 176 -5.23 -4.37 -17.63
N GLN A 177 -4.73 -3.92 -16.50
CA GLN A 177 -5.23 -2.83 -15.69
C GLN A 177 -4.28 -1.63 -15.84
N SER A 178 -4.76 -0.41 -15.60
CA SER A 178 -3.92 0.78 -15.58
C SER A 178 -4.20 1.70 -14.39
N TYR A 179 -3.15 2.34 -13.90
CA TYR A 179 -3.20 3.44 -12.94
C TYR A 179 -2.57 4.66 -13.59
N ASP A 180 -3.28 5.78 -13.50
CA ASP A 180 -2.70 7.12 -13.65
C ASP A 180 -2.80 7.82 -12.31
N VAL A 181 -1.64 8.19 -11.76
CA VAL A 181 -1.51 8.73 -10.40
C VAL A 181 -0.96 10.15 -10.49
N GLN A 182 -1.52 11.06 -9.70
CA GLN A 182 -0.88 12.32 -9.33
C GLN A 182 -0.58 12.27 -7.84
N TRP A 183 0.69 12.41 -7.50
CA TRP A 183 1.19 12.34 -6.15
C TRP A 183 1.83 13.66 -5.73
N THR A 184 1.50 14.12 -4.53
CA THR A 184 2.13 15.26 -3.87
C THR A 184 2.70 14.76 -2.54
N ALA A 185 4.02 14.87 -2.38
CA ALA A 185 4.70 14.46 -1.16
C ALA A 185 4.32 15.37 0.02
N PRO A 186 4.32 14.86 1.27
CA PRO A 186 4.15 15.71 2.44
C PRO A 186 5.36 16.63 2.62
N THR A 187 5.15 17.76 3.30
CA THR A 187 6.25 18.61 3.78
C THR A 187 6.27 18.69 5.28
N PHE A 188 7.45 18.93 5.84
CA PHE A 188 7.70 18.98 7.28
C PHE A 188 8.41 20.28 7.65
N LYS A 189 8.12 20.78 8.85
CA LYS A 189 8.83 21.89 9.47
C LYS A 189 10.24 21.43 9.91
N PRO A 190 11.16 22.37 10.23
CA PRO A 190 12.50 22.02 10.72
C PRO A 190 12.51 21.17 12.00
N ASP A 191 11.46 21.26 12.83
CA ASP A 191 11.27 20.46 14.05
C ASP A 191 10.72 19.04 13.77
N GLY A 192 10.51 18.69 12.49
CA GLY A 192 9.95 17.41 12.05
C GLY A 192 8.42 17.33 12.11
N ALA A 193 7.73 18.37 12.59
CA ALA A 193 6.27 18.38 12.59
C ALA A 193 5.73 18.49 11.16
N LEU A 194 4.61 17.81 10.90
CA LEU A 194 3.92 17.91 9.61
C LEU A 194 3.57 19.38 9.30
N GLN A 195 3.91 19.81 8.08
CA GLN A 195 3.52 21.12 7.56
C GLN A 195 2.40 20.99 6.52
N THR A 196 2.54 20.10 5.53
CA THR A 196 1.48 19.79 4.58
C THR A 196 1.35 18.27 4.40
N PRO A 197 0.13 17.71 4.39
CA PRO A 197 -0.07 16.27 4.22
C PRO A 197 0.19 15.85 2.78
N ALA A 198 0.57 14.59 2.60
CA ALA A 198 0.65 13.97 1.29
C ALA A 198 -0.74 13.96 0.64
N ARG A 199 -0.79 14.11 -0.68
CA ARG A 199 -2.04 14.08 -1.44
C ARG A 199 -1.95 13.19 -2.66
N VAL A 200 -3.07 12.56 -3.01
CA VAL A 200 -3.12 11.67 -4.18
C VAL A 200 -4.41 11.80 -4.96
N THR A 201 -4.29 11.75 -6.28
CA THR A 201 -5.39 11.43 -7.21
C THR A 201 -5.02 10.14 -7.94
N VAL A 202 -5.97 9.21 -8.02
CA VAL A 202 -5.77 7.92 -8.71
C VAL A 202 -6.92 7.71 -9.68
N LYS A 203 -6.58 7.48 -10.95
CA LYS A 203 -7.47 6.89 -11.93
C LYS A 203 -7.12 5.41 -12.09
N PHE A 204 -8.09 4.53 -11.90
CA PHE A 204 -7.99 3.11 -12.16
C PHE A 204 -8.83 2.79 -13.40
N ASN A 205 -8.19 2.34 -14.49
CA ASN A 205 -8.86 2.06 -15.77
C ASN A 205 -9.73 3.24 -16.24
N GLY A 206 -9.19 4.45 -16.14
CA GLY A 206 -9.86 5.70 -16.52
C GLY A 206 -10.89 6.23 -15.52
N VAL A 207 -11.25 5.46 -14.48
CA VAL A 207 -12.20 5.88 -13.44
C VAL A 207 -11.46 6.50 -12.26
N VAL A 208 -11.86 7.70 -11.85
CA VAL A 208 -11.28 8.35 -10.66
C VAL A 208 -11.74 7.62 -9.40
N VAL A 209 -10.82 6.90 -8.75
CA VAL A 209 -11.08 6.14 -7.52
C VAL A 209 -10.61 6.88 -6.26
N GLN A 210 -9.61 7.75 -6.39
CA GLN A 210 -9.18 8.71 -5.37
C GLN A 210 -9.10 10.09 -6.04
N ASN A 211 -9.65 11.13 -5.41
CA ASN A 211 -9.70 12.47 -6.00
C ASN A 211 -9.10 13.50 -5.05
N ASN A 212 -7.83 13.85 -5.28
CA ASN A 212 -7.06 14.81 -4.51
C ASN A 212 -7.27 14.65 -2.99
N VAL A 213 -7.13 13.43 -2.48
CA VAL A 213 -7.36 13.11 -1.07
C VAL A 213 -6.09 13.33 -0.26
N ALA A 214 -6.20 13.84 0.96
CA ALA A 214 -5.09 13.95 1.89
C ALA A 214 -4.90 12.63 2.66
N LEU A 215 -3.67 12.24 2.91
CA LEU A 215 -3.34 11.04 3.68
C LEU A 215 -3.00 11.40 5.13
N ALA A 216 -3.16 10.44 6.04
CA ALA A 216 -2.89 10.61 7.46
C ALA A 216 -1.45 10.20 7.87
N GLY A 217 -0.69 9.64 6.93
CA GLY A 217 0.67 9.14 7.14
C GLY A 217 0.96 7.97 6.19
N PRO A 218 2.11 7.29 6.33
CA PRO A 218 2.39 6.01 5.67
C PRO A 218 1.31 4.98 6.01
N THR A 219 1.06 4.03 5.09
CA THR A 219 0.11 2.93 5.28
C THR A 219 0.70 1.89 6.24
N LEU A 220 -0.16 1.29 7.07
CA LEU A 220 0.23 0.33 8.09
C LEU A 220 -0.65 -0.92 8.02
N TYR A 221 -0.04 -2.09 8.22
CA TYR A 221 -0.79 -3.33 8.36
C TYR A 221 -1.57 -3.40 9.68
N ILE A 222 -0.97 -2.89 10.76
CA ILE A 222 -1.53 -2.84 12.11
C ILE A 222 -1.45 -1.41 12.63
N GLY A 223 -2.56 -0.91 13.17
CA GLY A 223 -2.63 0.40 13.81
C GLY A 223 -2.99 1.56 12.87
N GLN A 224 -3.03 2.75 13.46
CA GLN A 224 -3.43 3.97 12.75
C GLN A 224 -2.21 4.67 12.12
N PRO A 225 -2.35 5.22 10.91
CA PRO A 225 -1.28 5.95 10.24
C PRO A 225 -0.92 7.21 11.04
N HIS A 226 0.37 7.53 11.04
CA HIS A 226 0.89 8.77 11.61
C HIS A 226 2.12 9.20 10.82
N TYR A 227 2.37 10.50 10.78
CA TYR A 227 3.52 11.03 10.05
C TYR A 227 4.82 10.91 10.83
N GLN A 228 5.87 10.54 10.12
CA GLN A 228 7.26 10.71 10.50
C GLN A 228 7.94 11.51 9.39
N ALA A 229 8.78 12.49 9.75
CA ALA A 229 9.47 13.33 8.77
C ALA A 229 10.34 12.48 7.82
N HIS A 230 10.19 12.73 6.52
CA HIS A 230 10.99 12.11 5.47
C HIS A 230 11.19 13.08 4.29
N GLY A 231 12.14 12.76 3.42
CA GLY A 231 12.46 13.53 2.22
C GLY A 231 11.89 12.93 0.93
N PRO A 232 12.50 13.25 -0.23
CA PRO A 232 12.21 12.58 -1.49
C PRO A 232 12.42 11.06 -1.36
N SER A 233 11.50 10.27 -1.90
CA SER A 233 11.47 8.81 -1.71
C SER A 233 11.34 8.04 -3.02
N PRO A 234 11.84 6.80 -3.10
CA PRO A 234 11.63 5.92 -4.25
C PRO A 234 10.16 5.56 -4.46
N ILE A 235 9.81 5.13 -5.67
CA ILE A 235 8.60 4.35 -5.93
C ILE A 235 8.95 2.88 -5.75
N LYS A 236 8.16 2.14 -4.97
CA LYS A 236 8.39 0.70 -4.71
C LYS A 236 7.24 -0.16 -5.25
N LEU A 237 7.59 -1.30 -5.82
CA LEU A 237 6.65 -2.35 -6.20
C LEU A 237 6.80 -3.52 -5.23
N GLN A 238 5.67 -3.97 -4.69
CA GLN A 238 5.64 -5.03 -3.70
C GLN A 238 5.70 -6.42 -4.34
N ALA A 239 6.49 -7.31 -3.75
CA ALA A 239 6.39 -8.74 -3.94
C ALA A 239 5.71 -9.33 -2.69
N HIS A 240 4.38 -9.29 -2.66
CA HIS A 240 3.64 -9.84 -1.53
C HIS A 240 3.84 -11.36 -1.44
N GLY A 241 4.19 -11.86 -0.26
CA GLY A 241 4.64 -13.25 -0.04
C GLY A 241 3.53 -14.31 -0.01
N ASP A 242 2.32 -13.99 -0.43
CA ASP A 242 1.21 -14.96 -0.50
C ASP A 242 1.44 -16.01 -1.60
N PRO A 243 0.76 -17.17 -1.57
CA PRO A 243 1.03 -18.26 -2.52
C PRO A 243 0.42 -18.07 -3.91
N SER A 244 -0.35 -17.00 -4.19
CA SER A 244 -0.94 -16.80 -5.52
C SER A 244 0.11 -16.55 -6.59
N GLU A 245 -0.25 -16.83 -7.85
CA GLU A 245 0.61 -16.63 -9.01
C GLU A 245 1.05 -15.17 -9.13
N PRO A 246 2.31 -14.91 -9.54
CA PRO A 246 2.83 -13.56 -9.65
C PRO A 246 2.10 -12.74 -10.72
N ILE A 247 1.88 -11.46 -10.42
CA ILE A 247 1.37 -10.50 -11.40
C ILE A 247 2.51 -9.98 -12.28
N SER A 248 2.16 -9.38 -13.42
CA SER A 248 3.12 -8.72 -14.29
C SER A 248 2.81 -7.22 -14.42
N PHE A 249 3.84 -6.42 -14.64
CA PHE A 249 3.78 -4.99 -14.93
C PHE A 249 4.33 -4.69 -16.33
N ARG A 250 3.89 -3.56 -16.90
CA ARG A 250 4.49 -2.94 -18.09
C ARG A 250 4.21 -1.44 -18.12
N ASN A 251 4.81 -0.75 -19.10
CA ASN A 251 4.55 0.67 -19.40
C ASN A 251 4.59 1.54 -18.14
N ILE A 252 5.74 1.56 -17.47
CA ILE A 252 5.91 2.33 -16.22
C ILE A 252 6.70 3.59 -16.54
N TRP A 253 6.13 4.75 -16.27
CA TRP A 253 6.82 6.02 -16.42
C TRP A 253 6.38 7.04 -15.38
N VAL A 254 7.29 7.96 -15.08
CA VAL A 254 7.08 9.03 -14.10
C VAL A 254 7.50 10.38 -14.69
N GLN A 255 6.75 11.43 -14.36
CA GLN A 255 7.06 12.81 -14.72
C GLN A 255 6.96 13.69 -13.48
N GLU A 256 8.09 14.26 -13.06
CA GLU A 256 8.15 15.21 -11.93
C GLU A 256 7.33 16.47 -12.21
N GLN A 257 6.77 17.06 -11.15
CA GLN A 257 5.93 18.26 -11.18
C GLN A 257 6.59 19.44 -10.48
#